data_AF-A0A3B9Q545-F1
#
_entry.id   AF-A0A3B9Q545-F1
#
_cell.length_a   1.000
_cell.length_b   1.000
_cell.length_c   1.000
_cell.angle_alpha   90.00
_cell.angle_beta   90.00
_cell.angle_gamma   90.00
#
_symmetry.space_group_name_H-M   'P 1'
#
loop_
_entity.id
_entity.type
_entity.pdbx_description
1 polymer ?
#
loop_
_entity_poly.entity_id
_entity_poly.type
_entity_poly.pdbx_seq_one_letter_code
_entity_poly.pdbx_strand_id
1 'polypeptide(L)'
;MGKYSPLADYFAKQAADSLTLSFDEIEGIISDDLPKSAYTSEDWWTKSSSPQSTAWSRAGYEVSINLNDRKAEFIRTYDVSRDLSYVDELEDFYQRWDISNKRVNANEFQKFK
;
A
#
# COMPACT_ATOMS: atom_id res chain seq x y z
N MET A 1 -21.49 -10.97 -3.75
CA MET A 1 -20.56 -9.93 -4.22
C MET A 1 -21.04 -8.60 -3.68
N GLY A 2 -20.16 -7.80 -3.08
CA GLY A 2 -20.54 -6.52 -2.46
C GLY A 2 -20.45 -5.37 -3.45
N LYS A 3 -21.14 -4.25 -3.18
CA LYS A 3 -21.11 -3.03 -4.01
C LYS A 3 -19.68 -2.56 -4.36
N TYR A 4 -18.72 -2.76 -3.46
CA TYR A 4 -17.32 -2.33 -3.62
C TYR A 4 -16.36 -3.42 -4.15
N SER A 5 -16.88 -4.58 -4.60
CA SER A 5 -16.05 -5.63 -5.19
C SER A 5 -15.23 -5.15 -6.40
N PRO A 6 -15.78 -4.34 -7.35
CA PRO A 6 -14.98 -3.80 -8.46
C PRO A 6 -13.79 -2.95 -8.01
N LEU A 7 -13.97 -2.22 -6.90
CA LEU A 7 -12.93 -1.39 -6.32
C LEU A 7 -11.77 -2.25 -5.78
N ALA A 8 -12.08 -3.36 -5.12
CA ALA A 8 -11.08 -4.30 -4.63
C ALA A 8 -10.26 -4.92 -5.79
N ASP A 9 -10.94 -5.33 -6.86
CA ASP A 9 -10.28 -5.87 -8.06
C ASP A 9 -9.42 -4.83 -8.76
N TYR A 10 -9.85 -3.55 -8.73
CA TYR A 10 -9.07 -2.44 -9.26
C TYR A 10 -7.77 -2.26 -8.48
N PHE A 11 -7.82 -2.16 -7.14
CA PHE A 11 -6.63 -2.02 -6.29
C PHE A 11 -5.70 -3.23 -6.38
N ALA A 12 -6.23 -4.45 -6.51
CA ALA A 12 -5.43 -5.66 -6.65
C ALA A 12 -4.57 -5.69 -7.92
N LYS A 13 -4.95 -4.94 -8.96
CA LYS A 13 -4.20 -4.83 -10.23
C LYS A 13 -3.18 -3.70 -10.22
N GLN A 14 -3.20 -2.82 -9.22
CA GLN A 14 -2.28 -1.69 -9.16
C GLN A 14 -0.90 -2.14 -8.66
N ALA A 15 0.13 -1.71 -9.38
CA ALA A 15 1.53 -1.91 -8.99
C ALA A 15 2.12 -0.69 -8.25
N ALA A 16 1.42 0.45 -8.27
CA ALA A 16 1.90 1.69 -7.66
C ALA A 16 1.65 1.73 -6.15
N ASP A 17 2.62 2.28 -5.43
CA ASP A 17 2.56 2.43 -3.97
C ASP A 17 1.72 3.61 -3.52
N SER A 18 1.51 4.59 -4.40
CA SER A 18 0.57 5.67 -4.19
C SER A 18 -0.34 5.81 -5.39
N LEU A 19 -1.61 6.11 -5.12
CA LEU A 19 -2.62 6.34 -6.12
C LEU A 19 -3.57 7.42 -5.64
N THR A 20 -3.85 8.41 -6.47
CA THR A 20 -4.90 9.39 -6.19
C THR A 20 -6.08 9.12 -7.12
N LEU A 21 -7.28 9.00 -6.56
CA LEU A 21 -8.53 8.90 -7.30
C LEU A 21 -9.46 10.04 -6.90
N SER A 22 -10.13 10.62 -7.89
CA SER A 22 -11.27 11.50 -7.67
C SER A 22 -12.52 10.70 -7.33
N PHE A 23 -13.54 11.37 -6.81
CA PHE A 23 -14.80 10.72 -6.45
C PHE A 23 -15.50 10.17 -7.70
N ASP A 24 -15.48 10.93 -8.79
CA ASP A 24 -16.07 10.53 -10.06
C ASP A 24 -15.40 9.26 -10.64
N GLU A 25 -14.07 9.13 -10.47
CA GLU A 25 -13.34 7.92 -10.89
C GLU A 25 -13.74 6.71 -10.04
N ILE A 26 -13.94 6.91 -8.73
CA ILE A 26 -14.39 5.86 -7.82
C ILE A 26 -15.81 5.41 -8.18
N GLU A 27 -16.71 6.37 -8.44
CA GLU A 27 -18.08 6.11 -8.91
C GLU A 27 -18.10 5.35 -10.24
N GLY A 28 -17.22 5.73 -11.17
CA GLY A 28 -17.03 5.02 -12.43
C GLY A 28 -16.58 3.57 -12.25
N ILE A 29 -15.67 3.31 -11.31
CA ILE A 29 -15.17 1.95 -11.01
C ILE A 29 -16.28 1.09 -10.40
N ILE A 30 -17.07 1.62 -9.47
CA ILE A 30 -18.18 0.87 -8.84
C ILE A 30 -19.45 0.86 -9.70
N SER A 31 -19.49 1.66 -10.77
CA SER A 31 -20.66 1.87 -11.64
C SER A 31 -21.91 2.29 -10.86
N ASP A 32 -21.73 3.10 -9.82
CA ASP A 32 -22.77 3.55 -8.90
C ASP A 32 -22.28 4.81 -8.17
N ASP A 33 -23.20 5.60 -7.63
CA ASP A 33 -22.88 6.83 -6.94
C ASP A 33 -22.36 6.56 -5.51
N LEU A 34 -21.42 7.40 -5.08
CA LEU A 34 -20.96 7.43 -3.69
C LEU A 34 -22.07 8.00 -2.81
N PRO A 35 -22.27 7.44 -1.61
CA PRO A 35 -23.28 7.98 -0.70
C PRO A 35 -22.89 9.39 -0.26
N LYS A 36 -23.89 10.23 0.06
CA LYS A 36 -23.68 11.60 0.54
C LYS A 36 -22.67 11.71 1.70
N SER A 37 -22.60 10.68 2.55
CA SER A 37 -21.63 10.60 3.65
C SER A 37 -20.17 10.65 3.19
N ALA A 38 -19.86 10.08 2.02
CA ALA A 38 -18.51 10.14 1.43
C ALA A 38 -18.08 11.57 1.12
N TYR A 39 -19.03 12.45 0.79
CA TYR A 39 -18.81 13.86 0.47
C TYR A 39 -18.74 14.77 1.70
N THR A 40 -19.28 14.34 2.83
CA THR A 40 -19.43 15.20 4.02
C THR A 40 -18.57 14.78 5.19
N SER A 41 -18.05 13.55 5.21
CA SER A 41 -17.38 12.98 6.38
C SER A 41 -16.20 12.12 5.97
N GLU A 42 -15.03 12.47 6.52
CA GLU A 42 -13.80 11.69 6.37
C GLU A 42 -13.92 10.31 7.01
N ASP A 43 -14.74 10.17 8.07
CA ASP A 43 -14.98 8.90 8.74
C ASP A 43 -15.54 7.85 7.79
N TRP A 44 -16.29 8.26 6.75
CA TRP A 44 -16.79 7.30 5.77
C TRP A 44 -15.65 6.57 5.05
N TRP A 45 -14.52 7.26 4.84
CA TRP A 45 -13.31 6.74 4.22
C TRP A 45 -12.43 5.98 5.22
N THR A 46 -12.24 6.50 6.42
CA THR A 46 -11.29 5.91 7.38
C THR A 46 -11.90 4.81 8.27
N LYS A 47 -13.23 4.66 8.28
CA LYS A 47 -13.92 3.67 9.13
C LYS A 47 -13.50 2.25 8.80
N SER A 48 -12.73 1.67 9.71
CA SER A 48 -12.28 0.28 9.67
C SER A 48 -13.46 -0.70 9.66
N SER A 49 -13.22 -1.87 9.06
CA SER A 49 -14.20 -2.97 8.95
C SER A 49 -15.49 -2.61 8.21
N SER A 50 -15.50 -1.55 7.42
CA SER A 50 -16.61 -1.20 6.54
C SER A 50 -16.45 -1.87 5.16
N PRO A 51 -17.56 -2.16 4.43
CA PRO A 51 -17.47 -2.80 3.12
C PRO A 51 -16.62 -2.02 2.11
N GLN A 52 -16.65 -0.68 2.18
CA GLN A 52 -15.84 0.19 1.35
C GLN A 52 -14.37 0.14 1.77
N SER A 53 -14.05 0.31 3.06
CA SER A 53 -12.66 0.37 3.52
C SER A 53 -11.92 -0.94 3.29
N THR A 54 -12.67 -2.04 3.37
CA THR A 54 -12.16 -3.39 3.12
C THR A 54 -11.67 -3.57 1.68
N ALA A 55 -12.18 -2.79 0.72
CA ALA A 55 -11.80 -2.92 -0.68
C ALA A 55 -10.33 -2.51 -0.93
N TRP A 56 -9.88 -1.39 -0.35
CA TRP A 56 -8.49 -0.96 -0.47
C TRP A 56 -7.58 -1.52 0.63
N SER A 57 -8.10 -1.70 1.86
CA SER A 57 -7.28 -2.23 2.95
C SER A 57 -6.85 -3.68 2.73
N ARG A 58 -7.66 -4.50 2.05
CA ARG A 58 -7.25 -5.86 1.64
C ARG A 58 -6.12 -5.87 0.62
N ALA A 59 -6.02 -4.82 -0.19
CA ALA A 59 -4.92 -4.61 -1.13
C ALA A 59 -3.72 -3.91 -0.47
N GLY A 60 -3.75 -3.70 0.85
CA GLY A 60 -2.66 -3.10 1.61
C GLY A 60 -2.59 -1.57 1.51
N TYR A 61 -3.67 -0.91 1.09
CA TYR A 61 -3.71 0.56 1.02
C TYR A 61 -4.39 1.16 2.25
N GLU A 62 -3.85 2.27 2.73
CA GLU A 62 -4.52 3.23 3.58
C GLU A 62 -5.00 4.43 2.76
N VAL A 63 -6.02 5.14 3.23
CA VAL A 63 -6.63 6.26 2.52
C VAL A 63 -6.49 7.56 3.30
N SER A 64 -6.10 8.61 2.60
CA SER A 64 -6.13 10.00 3.02
C SER A 64 -7.08 10.75 2.11
N ILE A 65 -7.95 11.60 2.66
CA ILE A 65 -9.04 12.23 1.91
C ILE A 65 -8.90 13.75 1.93
N ASN A 66 -9.11 14.38 0.78
CA ASN A 66 -9.29 15.81 0.66
C ASN A 66 -10.70 16.08 0.11
N LEU A 67 -11.61 16.46 1.02
CA LEU A 67 -13.02 16.71 0.69
C LEU A 67 -13.22 17.97 -0.18
N ASN A 68 -12.33 18.97 -0.08
CA ASN A 68 -12.41 20.20 -0.88
C ASN A 68 -12.16 19.90 -2.35
N ASP A 69 -11.11 19.11 -2.63
CA ASP A 69 -10.72 18.73 -3.98
C ASP A 69 -11.43 17.46 -4.47
N ARG A 70 -12.22 16.81 -3.61
CA ARG A 70 -12.90 15.53 -3.87
C ARG A 70 -11.93 14.47 -4.40
N LYS A 71 -10.81 14.31 -3.68
CA LYS A 71 -9.75 13.37 -4.02
C LYS A 71 -9.39 12.50 -2.82
N ALA A 72 -9.31 11.20 -3.07
CA ALA A 72 -8.82 10.20 -2.14
C ALA A 72 -7.42 9.76 -2.59
N GLU A 73 -6.44 9.95 -1.73
CA GLU A 73 -5.09 9.46 -1.91
C GLU A 73 -4.94 8.13 -1.15
N PHE A 74 -4.54 7.10 -1.86
CA PHE A 74 -4.32 5.76 -1.35
C PHE A 74 -2.82 5.48 -1.32
N ILE A 75 -2.30 5.12 -0.16
CA ILE A 75 -0.88 4.84 0.05
C ILE A 75 -0.77 3.40 0.54
N ARG A 76 0.04 2.60 -0.15
CA ARG A 76 0.30 1.22 0.22
C ARG A 76 1.13 1.21 1.50
N THR A 77 0.57 0.62 2.55
CA THR A 77 1.30 0.39 3.78
C THR A 77 1.96 -0.98 3.69
N TYR A 78 3.28 -0.94 3.61
CA TYR A 78 4.10 -2.13 3.73
C TYR A 78 4.09 -2.55 5.19
N ASP A 79 3.30 -3.57 5.50
CA ASP A 79 3.51 -4.31 6.73
C ASP A 79 4.84 -5.05 6.60
N VAL A 80 5.90 -4.39 7.06
CA VAL A 80 7.28 -4.90 7.06
C VAL A 80 7.30 -6.32 7.64
N SER A 81 6.42 -6.65 8.60
CA SER A 81 6.38 -7.97 9.23
C SER A 81 6.01 -9.14 8.30
N ARG A 82 5.37 -8.92 7.14
CA ARG A 82 5.10 -9.98 6.15
C ARG A 82 6.27 -10.30 5.22
N ASP A 83 7.21 -9.37 5.04
CA ASP A 83 8.40 -9.52 4.18
C ASP A 83 9.66 -9.89 4.99
N LEU A 84 9.56 -9.79 6.32
CA LEU A 84 10.59 -10.20 7.27
C LEU A 84 10.73 -11.74 7.43
N SER A 85 10.19 -12.55 6.51
CA SER A 85 10.69 -13.93 6.36
C SER A 85 12.16 -13.97 5.90
N TYR A 86 12.66 -12.85 5.39
CA TYR A 86 14.05 -12.67 4.96
C TYR A 86 14.99 -12.24 6.08
N VAL A 87 14.55 -11.72 7.22
CA VAL A 87 15.51 -11.20 8.24
C VAL A 87 16.29 -12.30 8.93
N ASP A 88 15.71 -13.47 9.16
CA ASP A 88 16.46 -14.60 9.71
C ASP A 88 17.55 -15.06 8.72
N GLU A 89 17.25 -15.11 7.41
CA GLU A 89 18.24 -15.44 6.37
C GLU A 89 19.28 -14.32 6.16
N LEU A 90 18.88 -13.05 6.28
CA LEU A 90 19.79 -11.90 6.16
C LEU A 90 20.72 -11.81 7.35
N GLU A 91 20.22 -12.00 8.57
CA GLU A 91 21.05 -12.06 9.78
C GLU A 91 22.04 -13.22 9.69
N ASP A 92 21.58 -14.42 9.32
CA ASP A 92 22.46 -15.56 9.07
C ASP A 92 23.49 -15.25 7.99
N PHE A 93 23.11 -14.57 6.91
CA PHE A 93 24.04 -14.15 5.86
C PHE A 93 25.08 -13.14 6.37
N TYR A 94 24.68 -12.09 7.08
CA TYR A 94 25.60 -11.09 7.63
C TYR A 94 26.56 -11.67 8.67
N GLN A 95 26.06 -12.59 9.50
CA GLN A 95 26.88 -13.33 10.48
C GLN A 95 27.84 -14.31 9.79
N ARG A 96 27.34 -15.07 8.79
CA ARG A 96 28.13 -16.06 8.05
C ARG A 96 29.24 -15.43 7.22
N TRP A 97 29.06 -14.20 6.77
CA TRP A 97 30.00 -13.53 5.88
C TRP A 97 30.91 -12.49 6.58
N ASP A 98 30.87 -12.38 7.92
CA ASP A 98 31.71 -11.45 8.72
C ASP A 98 31.76 -10.01 8.13
N ILE A 99 30.60 -9.53 7.65
CA ILE A 99 30.46 -8.19 7.04
C ILE A 99 30.19 -7.14 8.11
N SER A 100 29.76 -7.56 9.31
CA SER A 100 29.17 -6.66 10.31
C SER A 100 30.12 -5.64 10.93
N ASN A 101 31.44 -5.68 10.67
CA ASN A 101 32.34 -4.61 11.13
C ASN A 101 33.74 -4.52 10.48
N LYS A 102 33.88 -4.67 9.17
CA LYS A 102 35.13 -4.31 8.48
C LYS A 102 34.94 -3.06 7.64
N ARG A 103 35.72 -2.01 7.95
CA ARG A 103 35.92 -0.88 7.04
C ARG A 103 36.33 -1.46 5.69
N VAL A 104 35.43 -1.44 4.72
CA VAL A 104 35.68 -1.96 3.38
C VAL A 104 36.88 -1.20 2.80
N ASN A 105 37.99 -1.89 2.60
CA ASN A 105 39.12 -1.31 1.88
C ASN A 105 38.79 -1.38 0.39
N ALA A 106 38.77 -0.22 -0.27
CA ALA A 106 38.38 -0.07 -1.68
C ALA A 106 39.19 -0.94 -2.67
N ASN A 107 40.31 -1.53 -2.23
CA ASN A 107 41.14 -2.40 -3.05
C ASN A 107 40.68 -3.88 -3.13
N GLU A 108 39.67 -4.33 -2.37
CA GLU A 108 39.21 -5.74 -2.41
C GLU A 108 38.24 -6.07 -3.58
N PHE A 109 37.71 -5.08 -4.28
CA PHE A 109 36.75 -5.32 -5.38
C PHE A 109 37.36 -5.81 -6.70
N GLN A 110 38.68 -5.97 -6.78
CA GLN A 110 39.31 -6.52 -8.00
C GLN A 110 39.30 -8.06 -8.09
N LYS A 111 38.77 -8.77 -7.09
CA LYS A 111 38.71 -10.25 -7.11
C LYS A 111 37.50 -10.84 -7.82
N PHE A 112 36.61 -10.02 -8.39
CA PHE A 112 35.48 -10.48 -9.18
C PHE A 112 35.60 -10.07 -10.65
N LYS A 113 36.70 -10.47 -11.29
CA LYS A 113 36.88 -10.40 -12.75
C LYS A 113 37.46 -11.69 -13.29
#